data_AF-A0A0F9NVH6-F1
#
_entry.id   AF-A0A0F9NVH6-F1
#
_cell.length_a   1.000
_cell.length_b   1.000
_cell.length_c   1.000
_cell.angle_alpha   90.00
_cell.angle_beta   90.00
_cell.angle_gamma   90.00
#
_symmetry.space_group_name_H-M   'P 1'
#
loop_
_entity.id
_entity.type
_entity.pdbx_description
1 polymer ?
#
loop_
_entity_poly.entity_id
_entity_poly.type
_entity_poly.pdbx_seq_one_letter_code
_entity_poly.pdbx_strand_id
1 'polypeptide(L)'
;MGAGKVFAIIGGILGALSVLLYYAAPEIFCLWRLNAPLVPLKLYFGGFGANSGELGAIPFPPEYSGDIILMIVGVLIISGSVLAFIAGIAESKKIGILGGIILLAGPILLLVEIIANLGIFGTIAATWLPGESLLFGSIFGAGDWGIYIGSYLAIGGGLLGLIGGATI
;
A
#
# COMPACT_ATOMS: atom_id res chain seq x y z
N MET A 1 -22.80 12.80 -17.27
CA MET A 1 -21.40 12.78 -16.79
C MET A 1 -20.61 11.84 -17.68
N GLY A 2 -19.44 12.26 -18.19
CA GLY A 2 -18.57 11.38 -18.98
C GLY A 2 -17.97 10.26 -18.10
N ALA A 3 -17.76 9.07 -18.68
CA ALA A 3 -17.23 7.92 -17.95
C ALA A 3 -15.86 8.19 -17.31
N GLY A 4 -15.00 8.97 -17.99
CA GLY A 4 -13.67 9.32 -17.48
C GLY A 4 -13.69 10.08 -16.14
N LYS A 5 -14.65 10.99 -15.97
CA LYS A 5 -14.86 11.73 -14.72
C LYS A 5 -15.16 10.80 -13.55
N VAL A 6 -16.04 9.83 -13.77
CA VAL A 6 -16.43 8.85 -12.76
C VAL A 6 -15.22 7.99 -12.37
N PHE A 7 -14.45 7.52 -13.35
CA PHE A 7 -13.26 6.72 -13.07
C PHE A 7 -12.18 7.49 -12.29
N ALA A 8 -11.94 8.77 -12.63
CA ALA A 8 -10.96 9.58 -11.91
C ALA A 8 -11.35 9.80 -10.44
N ILE A 9 -12.65 10.08 -10.18
CA ILE A 9 -13.18 10.27 -8.82
C ILE A 9 -13.08 8.98 -8.01
N ILE A 10 -13.56 7.86 -8.56
CA ILE A 10 -13.49 6.55 -7.90
C ILE A 10 -12.02 6.18 -7.64
N GLY A 11 -11.15 6.42 -8.62
CA GLY A 11 -9.73 6.18 -8.50
C GLY A 11 -9.10 6.92 -7.31
N GLY A 12 -9.42 8.22 -7.19
CA GLY A 12 -9.00 9.04 -6.06
C GLY A 12 -9.51 8.51 -4.71
N ILE A 13 -10.79 8.14 -4.63
CA ILE A 13 -11.39 7.59 -3.41
C ILE A 13 -10.73 6.29 -2.99
N LEU A 14 -10.52 5.35 -3.92
CA LEU A 14 -9.91 4.05 -3.62
C LEU A 14 -8.49 4.19 -3.09
N GLY A 15 -7.68 5.07 -3.69
CA GLY A 15 -6.33 5.33 -3.15
C GLY A 15 -6.36 5.95 -1.77
N ALA A 16 -7.28 6.89 -1.48
CA ALA A 16 -7.38 7.47 -0.14
C ALA A 16 -7.83 6.42 0.88
N LEU A 17 -8.80 5.58 0.51
CA LEU A 17 -9.27 4.47 1.34
C LEU A 17 -8.18 3.44 1.61
N SER A 18 -7.25 3.20 0.67
CA SER A 18 -6.14 2.27 0.91
C SER A 18 -5.28 2.63 2.12
N VAL A 19 -5.15 3.93 2.40
CA VAL A 19 -4.40 4.45 3.56
C VAL A 19 -5.30 4.63 4.78
N LEU A 20 -6.50 5.19 4.60
CA LEU A 20 -7.40 5.47 5.73
C LEU A 20 -7.89 4.19 6.41
N LEU A 21 -8.26 3.17 5.62
CA LEU A 21 -8.76 1.90 6.17
C LEU A 21 -7.68 1.11 6.90
N TYR A 22 -6.40 1.31 6.56
CA TYR A 22 -5.29 0.72 7.31
C TYR A 22 -5.31 1.15 8.78
N TYR A 23 -5.62 2.40 9.09
CA TYR A 23 -5.68 2.85 10.48
C TYR A 23 -6.89 2.32 11.26
N ALA A 24 -7.92 1.84 10.55
CA ALA A 24 -9.09 1.22 11.16
C ALA A 24 -8.89 -0.29 11.40
N ALA A 25 -8.33 -1.00 10.43
CA ALA A 25 -8.04 -2.43 10.52
C ALA A 25 -6.73 -2.77 9.77
N PRO A 26 -5.56 -2.56 10.40
CA PRO A 26 -4.24 -2.75 9.79
C PRO A 26 -4.01 -4.15 9.21
N GLU A 27 -4.54 -5.17 9.88
CA GLU A 27 -4.41 -6.58 9.52
C GLU A 27 -5.16 -6.96 8.23
N ILE A 28 -6.16 -6.16 7.84
CA ILE A 28 -6.98 -6.36 6.64
C ILE A 28 -6.54 -5.41 5.52
N PHE A 29 -6.29 -4.14 5.83
CA PHE A 29 -6.11 -3.08 4.84
C PHE A 29 -4.66 -2.62 4.67
N CYS A 30 -3.69 -3.38 5.17
CA CYS A 30 -2.29 -3.15 4.84
C CYS A 30 -2.01 -3.26 3.33
N LEU A 31 -0.96 -2.58 2.91
CA LEU A 31 -0.36 -2.69 1.59
C LEU A 31 0.42 -4.02 1.46
N TRP A 32 1.13 -4.40 2.51
CA TRP A 32 1.90 -5.65 2.58
C TRP A 32 1.94 -6.17 4.02
N ARG A 33 2.04 -7.50 4.19
CA ARG A 33 2.14 -8.12 5.51
C ARG A 33 3.16 -9.26 5.58
N LEU A 34 3.63 -9.53 6.80
CA LEU A 34 4.29 -10.77 7.24
C LEU A 34 3.62 -11.22 8.54
N ASN A 35 3.20 -12.48 8.62
CA ASN A 35 2.62 -13.08 9.81
C ASN A 35 3.31 -14.41 10.07
N ALA A 36 4.20 -14.46 11.07
CA ALA A 36 4.86 -15.68 11.51
C ALA A 36 4.25 -16.13 12.85
N PRO A 37 3.44 -17.21 12.89
CA PRO A 37 2.78 -17.64 14.14
C PRO A 37 3.74 -18.32 15.13
N LEU A 38 4.87 -18.89 14.68
CA LEU A 38 5.82 -19.60 15.55
C LEU A 38 6.85 -18.70 16.23
N VAL A 39 7.08 -17.50 15.69
CA VAL A 39 7.88 -16.46 16.34
C VAL A 39 7.01 -15.23 16.29
N PRO A 40 6.48 -14.74 17.44
CA PRO A 40 5.36 -13.80 17.53
C PRO A 40 5.68 -12.46 16.86
N LEU A 41 5.67 -12.48 15.54
CA LEU A 41 6.11 -11.45 14.64
C LEU A 41 5.02 -11.33 13.59
N LYS A 42 4.21 -10.30 13.76
CA LYS A 42 3.31 -9.82 12.73
C LYS A 42 3.86 -8.49 12.26
N LEU A 43 3.77 -8.17 10.98
CA LEU A 43 4.14 -6.88 10.41
C LEU A 43 3.10 -6.54 9.35
N TYR A 44 2.56 -5.34 9.42
CA TYR A 44 1.55 -4.82 8.52
C TYR A 44 1.94 -3.41 8.09
N PHE A 45 2.23 -3.20 6.81
CA PHE A 45 2.64 -1.90 6.28
C PHE A 45 1.47 -1.18 5.62
N GLY A 46 1.19 0.06 6.02
CA GLY A 46 0.02 0.82 5.58
C GLY A 46 0.32 2.09 4.77
N GLY A 47 1.59 2.33 4.43
CA GLY A 47 2.02 3.52 3.71
C GLY A 47 2.25 4.76 4.59
N PHE A 48 1.80 4.85 5.82
CA PHE A 48 2.29 5.89 6.77
C PHE A 48 2.74 5.31 8.10
N GLY A 49 2.55 4.01 8.27
CA GLY A 49 2.84 3.31 9.49
C GLY A 49 3.12 1.85 9.21
N ALA A 50 3.77 1.25 10.20
CA ALA A 50 3.90 -0.18 10.34
C ALA A 50 3.20 -0.58 11.64
N ASN A 51 2.51 -1.71 11.63
CA ASN A 51 1.92 -2.28 12.83
C ASN A 51 2.51 -3.67 13.01
N SER A 52 3.03 -3.98 14.19
CA SER A 52 3.58 -5.29 14.49
C SER A 52 2.55 -6.32 15.00
N GLY A 53 1.27 -5.96 15.00
CA GLY A 53 0.13 -6.72 15.52
C GLY A 53 0.22 -6.91 17.04
N GLU A 54 1.13 -7.77 17.46
CA GLU A 54 1.44 -8.12 18.85
C GLU A 54 2.91 -8.60 18.95
N LEU A 55 3.68 -8.09 19.91
CA LEU A 55 4.98 -8.68 20.30
C LEU A 55 4.81 -9.31 21.68
N GLY A 56 4.82 -10.64 21.77
CA GLY A 56 4.64 -11.35 23.04
C GLY A 56 3.24 -11.20 23.66
N ALA A 57 2.17 -11.21 22.85
CA ALA A 57 0.77 -11.08 23.28
C ALA A 57 0.35 -9.72 23.86
N ILE A 58 1.16 -8.68 23.65
CA ILE A 58 0.78 -7.29 23.92
C ILE A 58 0.44 -6.64 22.57
N PRO A 59 -0.80 -6.15 22.35
CA PRO A 59 -1.16 -5.46 21.13
C PRO A 59 -0.43 -4.12 21.04
N PHE A 60 0.30 -3.91 19.95
CA PHE A 60 0.94 -2.64 19.65
C PHE A 60 0.05 -1.86 18.68
N PRO A 61 -0.23 -0.57 18.96
CA PRO A 61 -0.94 0.28 18.01
C PRO A 61 -0.09 0.46 16.73
N PRO A 62 -0.69 0.87 15.61
CA PRO A 62 0.06 1.29 14.44
C PRO A 62 1.04 2.40 14.84
N GLU A 63 2.33 2.16 14.67
CA GLU A 63 3.33 3.20 14.85
C GLU A 63 3.51 3.90 13.51
N TYR A 64 3.56 5.24 13.53
CA TYR A 64 4.12 5.97 12.40
C TYR A 64 5.54 5.44 12.23
N SER A 65 5.84 4.90 11.05
CA SER A 65 7.14 4.31 10.84
C SER A 65 8.18 5.42 10.97
N GLY A 66 9.19 5.23 11.82
CA GLY A 66 10.43 6.00 11.71
C GLY A 66 11.12 5.82 10.35
N ASP A 67 10.64 4.85 9.56
CA ASP A 67 11.00 4.61 8.19
C ASP A 67 10.42 5.70 7.25
N ILE A 68 11.33 6.50 6.71
CA ILE A 68 11.04 7.60 5.79
C ILE A 68 10.41 7.09 4.48
N ILE A 69 10.67 5.84 4.09
CA ILE A 69 10.22 5.29 2.81
C ILE A 69 8.74 4.97 2.87
N LEU A 70 8.29 4.34 3.96
CA LEU A 70 6.86 4.16 4.20
C LEU A 70 6.17 5.52 4.18
N MET A 71 6.65 6.53 4.93
CA MET A 71 6.07 7.88 4.87
C MET A 71 5.97 8.44 3.42
N ILE A 72 6.99 8.25 2.59
CA ILE A 72 6.94 8.66 1.17
C ILE A 72 5.85 7.90 0.41
N VAL A 73 5.72 6.58 0.61
CA VAL A 73 4.64 5.76 0.00
C VAL A 73 3.26 6.34 0.31
N GLY A 74 3.00 6.69 1.57
CA GLY A 74 1.72 7.27 1.98
C GLY A 74 1.47 8.63 1.37
N VAL A 75 2.48 9.51 1.33
CA VAL A 75 2.38 10.83 0.70
C VAL A 75 2.05 10.68 -0.79
N LEU A 76 2.70 9.74 -1.49
CA LEU A 76 2.43 9.47 -2.91
C LEU A 76 0.99 9.00 -3.11
N ILE A 77 0.50 8.05 -2.30
CA ILE A 77 -0.87 7.54 -2.44
C ILE A 77 -1.89 8.66 -2.17
N ILE A 78 -1.76 9.41 -1.06
CA ILE A 78 -2.71 10.48 -0.71
C ILE A 78 -2.66 11.63 -1.72
N SER A 79 -1.48 12.11 -2.09
CA SER A 79 -1.35 13.21 -3.05
C SER A 79 -1.86 12.81 -4.43
N GLY A 80 -1.54 11.60 -4.90
CA GLY A 80 -2.07 11.04 -6.14
C GLY A 80 -3.59 10.92 -6.12
N SER A 81 -4.16 10.49 -5.00
CA SER A 81 -5.61 10.41 -4.77
C SER A 81 -6.31 11.76 -4.85
N VAL A 82 -5.76 12.77 -4.18
CA VAL A 82 -6.30 14.13 -4.21
C VAL A 82 -6.26 14.69 -5.62
N LEU A 83 -5.15 14.48 -6.35
CA LEU A 83 -5.02 14.92 -7.73
C LEU A 83 -6.00 14.21 -8.67
N ALA A 84 -6.17 12.88 -8.55
CA ALA A 84 -7.13 12.13 -9.35
C ALA A 84 -8.58 12.59 -9.09
N PHE A 85 -8.91 12.86 -7.82
CA PHE A 85 -10.22 13.40 -7.44
C PHE A 85 -10.47 14.81 -8.03
N ILE A 86 -9.51 15.72 -7.87
CA ILE A 86 -9.58 17.08 -8.43
C ILE A 86 -9.69 17.01 -9.96
N ALA A 87 -8.93 16.13 -10.61
CA ALA A 87 -8.99 15.95 -12.05
C ALA A 87 -10.39 15.54 -12.53
N GLY A 88 -11.08 14.67 -11.80
CA GLY A 88 -12.46 14.31 -12.10
C GLY A 88 -13.42 15.48 -11.94
N ILE A 89 -13.27 16.30 -10.89
CA ILE A 89 -14.13 17.47 -10.66
C ILE A 89 -13.87 18.56 -11.72
N ALA A 90 -12.60 18.88 -11.95
CA ALA A 90 -12.16 19.96 -12.84
C ALA A 90 -12.07 19.55 -14.31
N GLU A 91 -12.36 18.29 -14.62
CA GLU A 91 -12.33 17.71 -15.97
C GLU A 91 -10.97 17.94 -16.66
N SER A 92 -9.88 17.71 -15.91
CA SER A 92 -8.51 17.97 -16.37
C SER A 92 -7.74 16.68 -16.64
N LYS A 93 -7.58 16.36 -17.92
CA LYS A 93 -6.80 15.21 -18.40
C LYS A 93 -5.39 15.13 -17.84
N LYS A 94 -4.65 16.25 -17.86
CA LYS A 94 -3.25 16.29 -17.39
C LYS A 94 -3.15 15.97 -15.90
N ILE A 95 -4.04 16.54 -15.10
CA ILE A 95 -4.07 16.32 -13.65
C ILE A 95 -4.46 14.88 -13.34
N GLY A 96 -5.40 14.29 -14.09
CA GLY A 96 -5.86 12.92 -13.87
C GLY A 96 -4.76 11.89 -14.15
N ILE A 97 -4.05 12.05 -15.27
CA ILE A 97 -2.91 11.20 -15.61
C ILE A 97 -1.81 11.34 -14.56
N LEU A 98 -1.45 12.58 -14.19
CA LEU A 98 -0.42 12.82 -13.17
C LEU A 98 -0.80 12.22 -11.81
N GLY A 99 -2.06 12.41 -11.38
CA GLY A 99 -2.59 11.85 -10.14
C GLY A 99 -2.52 10.32 -10.13
N GLY A 100 -2.94 9.68 -11.22
CA GLY A 100 -2.84 8.23 -11.38
C GLY A 100 -1.39 7.71 -11.34
N ILE A 101 -0.45 8.38 -12.00
CA ILE A 101 0.99 8.03 -11.96
C ILE A 101 1.54 8.14 -10.53
N ILE A 102 1.29 9.26 -9.86
CA ILE A 102 1.77 9.51 -8.49
C ILE A 102 1.19 8.48 -7.53
N LEU A 103 -0.11 8.16 -7.66
CA LEU A 103 -0.78 7.17 -6.83
C LEU A 103 -0.15 5.78 -7.02
N LEU A 104 0.12 5.36 -8.25
CA LEU A 104 0.81 4.09 -8.55
C LEU A 104 2.27 4.06 -8.07
N ALA A 105 2.94 5.20 -8.02
CA ALA A 105 4.32 5.28 -7.57
C ALA A 105 4.48 4.82 -6.10
N GLY A 106 3.46 5.02 -5.25
CA GLY A 106 3.45 4.56 -3.86
C GLY A 106 3.65 3.03 -3.72
N PRO A 107 2.71 2.19 -4.17
CA PRO A 107 2.86 0.75 -4.10
C PRO A 107 4.08 0.25 -4.91
N ILE A 108 4.43 0.87 -6.04
CA ILE A 108 5.66 0.49 -6.77
C ILE A 108 6.90 0.71 -5.90
N LEU A 109 7.02 1.88 -5.25
CA LEU A 109 8.13 2.19 -4.36
C LEU A 109 8.18 1.21 -3.18
N LEU A 110 7.01 0.88 -2.59
CA LEU A 110 6.93 -0.13 -1.54
C LEU A 110 7.45 -1.49 -2.03
N LEU A 111 7.09 -1.92 -3.23
CA LEU A 111 7.55 -3.19 -3.78
C LEU A 111 9.06 -3.18 -4.05
N VAL A 112 9.57 -2.09 -4.63
CA VAL A 112 11.02 -1.90 -4.84
C VAL A 112 11.75 -1.95 -3.51
N GLU A 113 11.20 -1.30 -2.48
CA GLU A 113 11.77 -1.28 -1.14
C GLU A 113 11.80 -2.66 -0.49
N ILE A 114 10.70 -3.41 -0.60
CA ILE A 114 10.62 -4.80 -0.11
C ILE A 114 11.68 -5.68 -0.81
N ILE A 115 11.91 -5.47 -2.11
CA ILE A 115 12.92 -6.21 -2.88
C ILE A 115 14.34 -5.76 -2.51
N ALA A 116 14.58 -4.46 -2.37
CA ALA A 116 15.90 -3.87 -2.19
C ALA A 116 16.42 -3.94 -0.75
N ASN A 117 15.56 -3.69 0.24
CA ASN A 117 15.92 -3.59 1.66
C ASN A 117 15.64 -4.87 2.47
N LEU A 118 15.74 -6.02 1.80
CA LEU A 118 16.05 -7.31 2.46
C LEU A 118 17.33 -7.28 3.33
N GLY A 119 18.05 -6.16 3.44
CA GLY A 119 19.15 -6.01 4.40
C GLY A 119 18.68 -5.98 5.86
N ILE A 120 17.71 -5.13 6.22
CA ILE A 120 17.31 -4.90 7.63
C ILE A 120 16.10 -5.77 8.00
N PHE A 121 15.01 -5.71 7.22
CA PHE A 121 13.87 -6.64 7.41
C PHE A 121 14.17 -8.03 6.89
N GLY A 122 15.03 -8.15 5.89
CA GLY A 122 15.40 -9.46 5.35
C GLY A 122 16.39 -10.22 6.20
N THR A 123 16.99 -9.68 7.27
CA THR A 123 17.65 -10.57 8.23
C THR A 123 16.60 -11.45 8.94
N ILE A 124 15.48 -10.83 9.33
CA ILE A 124 14.35 -11.54 9.93
C ILE A 124 13.63 -12.35 8.85
N ALA A 125 13.18 -11.71 7.76
CA ALA A 125 12.45 -12.38 6.69
C ALA A 125 13.28 -13.45 5.96
N ALA A 126 14.59 -13.29 5.72
CA ALA A 126 15.42 -14.34 5.09
C ALA A 126 15.75 -15.50 6.03
N THR A 127 15.66 -15.31 7.36
CA THR A 127 15.72 -16.46 8.29
C THR A 127 14.50 -17.36 8.12
N TRP A 128 13.33 -16.78 7.80
CA TRP A 128 12.08 -17.52 7.63
C TRP A 128 11.77 -17.90 6.18
N LEU A 129 12.22 -17.11 5.21
CA LEU A 129 11.82 -17.14 3.79
C LEU A 129 13.02 -17.21 2.82
N PRO A 130 13.99 -18.13 3.00
CA PRO A 130 15.17 -18.18 2.16
C PRO A 130 14.81 -18.64 0.74
N GLY A 131 15.07 -17.77 -0.25
CA GLY A 131 14.91 -18.11 -1.68
C GLY A 131 13.47 -18.05 -2.22
N GLU A 132 12.52 -17.62 -1.40
CA GLU A 132 11.10 -17.51 -1.77
C GLU A 132 10.73 -16.12 -2.32
N SER A 133 9.62 -16.05 -3.06
CA SER A 133 9.08 -14.78 -3.59
C SER A 133 8.63 -13.85 -2.45
N LEU A 134 9.18 -12.65 -2.36
CA LEU A 134 8.79 -11.65 -1.33
C LEU A 134 7.42 -11.01 -1.57
N LEU A 135 6.89 -11.18 -2.78
CA LEU A 135 5.60 -10.61 -3.16
C LEU A 135 4.44 -11.44 -2.60
N PHE A 136 4.61 -12.76 -2.53
CA PHE A 136 3.60 -13.71 -2.08
C PHE A 136 4.26 -14.99 -1.56
N GLY A 137 3.81 -15.48 -0.42
CA GLY A 137 4.11 -16.85 -0.01
C GLY A 137 3.45 -17.25 1.30
N SER A 138 3.44 -18.57 1.51
CA SER A 138 2.92 -19.23 2.70
C SER A 138 3.78 -20.46 2.98
N ILE A 139 4.24 -20.60 4.21
CA ILE A 139 4.90 -21.80 4.71
C ILE A 139 4.05 -22.30 5.87
N PHE A 140 3.45 -23.47 5.67
CA PHE A 140 2.55 -24.06 6.66
C PHE A 140 3.23 -24.12 8.04
N GLY A 141 2.59 -23.46 9.02
CA GLY A 141 3.09 -23.36 10.38
C GLY A 141 4.21 -22.32 10.59
N ALA A 142 4.93 -21.85 9.58
CA ALA A 142 6.05 -20.92 9.77
C ALA A 142 5.68 -19.45 9.52
N GLY A 143 4.89 -19.16 8.49
CA GLY A 143 4.36 -17.82 8.26
C GLY A 143 3.77 -17.58 6.88
N ASP A 144 3.00 -16.51 6.77
CA ASP A 144 2.35 -16.02 5.55
C ASP A 144 2.76 -14.57 5.28
N TRP A 145 3.05 -14.25 4.02
CA TRP A 145 3.42 -12.89 3.63
C TRP A 145 2.91 -12.52 2.25
N GLY A 146 2.83 -11.22 1.99
CA GLY A 146 2.61 -10.71 0.65
C GLY A 146 1.78 -9.43 0.57
N ILE A 147 1.48 -9.06 -0.67
CA ILE A 147 0.65 -7.92 -1.03
C ILE A 147 -0.78 -8.14 -0.53
N TYR A 148 -1.40 -7.10 0.03
CA TYR A 148 -2.72 -7.19 0.65
C TYR A 148 -3.72 -6.14 0.15
N ILE A 149 -4.95 -6.13 0.70
CA ILE A 149 -6.10 -5.39 0.15
C ILE A 149 -5.78 -3.92 -0.09
N GLY A 150 -5.03 -3.27 0.81
CA GLY A 150 -4.63 -1.87 0.64
C GLY A 150 -3.87 -1.62 -0.67
N SER A 151 -2.95 -2.52 -1.04
CA SER A 151 -2.20 -2.38 -2.29
C SER A 151 -3.09 -2.53 -3.52
N TYR A 152 -4.10 -3.42 -3.48
CA TYR A 152 -5.06 -3.54 -4.59
C TYR A 152 -5.95 -2.30 -4.72
N LEU A 153 -6.32 -1.67 -3.60
CA LEU A 153 -7.05 -0.41 -3.59
C LEU A 153 -6.20 0.74 -4.16
N ALA A 154 -4.93 0.82 -3.77
CA ALA A 154 -4.00 1.79 -4.33
C ALA A 154 -3.77 1.55 -5.84
N ILE A 155 -3.41 0.33 -6.24
CA ILE A 155 -3.16 0.00 -7.66
C ILE A 155 -4.41 0.22 -8.52
N GLY A 156 -5.56 -0.32 -8.08
CA GLY A 156 -6.84 -0.13 -8.76
C GLY A 156 -7.23 1.35 -8.82
N GLY A 157 -7.02 2.09 -7.74
CA GLY A 157 -7.25 3.53 -7.69
C GLY A 157 -6.40 4.31 -8.69
N GLY A 158 -5.11 3.97 -8.79
CA GLY A 158 -4.17 4.60 -9.71
C GLY A 158 -4.47 4.30 -11.18
N LEU A 159 -4.82 3.05 -11.50
CA LEU A 159 -5.25 2.65 -12.84
C LEU A 159 -6.54 3.37 -13.27
N LEU A 160 -7.53 3.44 -12.37
CA LEU A 160 -8.77 4.19 -12.64
C LEU A 160 -8.53 5.70 -12.76
N GLY A 161 -7.59 6.26 -11.98
CA GLY A 161 -7.14 7.64 -12.12
C GLY A 161 -6.51 7.93 -13.49
N LEU A 162 -5.62 7.04 -13.96
CA LEU A 162 -4.99 7.10 -15.28
C LEU A 162 -6.02 7.00 -16.41
N ILE A 163 -6.85 5.96 -16.39
CA ILE A 163 -7.87 5.72 -17.41
C ILE A 163 -8.88 6.86 -17.41
N GLY A 164 -9.33 7.28 -16.22
CA GLY A 164 -10.22 8.41 -16.04
C GLY A 164 -9.63 9.68 -16.63
N GLY A 165 -8.40 10.05 -16.25
CA GLY A 165 -7.69 11.20 -16.81
C GLY A 165 -7.52 11.12 -18.32
N ALA A 166 -7.23 9.94 -18.89
CA ALA A 166 -7.04 9.78 -20.32
C ALA A 166 -8.34 9.92 -21.14
N THR A 167 -9.49 9.70 -20.51
CA THR A 167 -10.83 9.63 -21.13
C THR A 167 -11.80 10.74 -20.72
N ILE A 168 -11.33 11.69 -19.91
CA ILE A 168 -11.92 13.02 -19.69
C ILE A 168 -11.55 13.92 -20.86
#